data_AF-M0PI58-F1
#
_entry.id   AF-M0PI58-F1
#
_cell.length_a   1.000
_cell.length_b   1.000
_cell.length_c   1.000
_cell.angle_alpha   90.00
_cell.angle_beta   90.00
_cell.angle_gamma   90.00
#
_symmetry.space_group_name_H-M   'P 1'
#
loop_
_entity.id
_entity.type
_entity.pdbx_description
1 polymer ?
#
loop_
_entity_poly.entity_id
_entity_poly.type
_entity_poly.pdbx_seq_one_letter_code
_entity_poly.pdbx_strand_id
1 'polypeptide(L)'
;MSTTSVATAANPQALVDRLPAAPGDWERYDESGGVVEYRLPNGESACTATKVAVRPGILSDAAVRLVRKRGCSDAGSDTFDSLDAAADAVSRELHHVLAAVDGDQPQ
;
A
#
# COMPACT_ATOMS: atom_id res chain seq x y z
N MET A 1 -38.30 -1.59 -0.29
CA MET A 1 -37.03 -2.24 0.11
C MET A 1 -35.94 -1.53 -0.64
N SER A 2 -35.17 -0.70 0.07
CA SER A 2 -34.07 0.07 -0.52
C SER A 2 -32.98 -0.91 -0.93
N THR A 3 -32.64 -0.91 -2.21
CA THR A 3 -31.49 -1.63 -2.76
C THR A 3 -30.25 -1.24 -1.96
N THR A 4 -29.71 -2.18 -1.20
CA THR A 4 -28.40 -2.07 -0.57
C THR A 4 -27.41 -1.67 -1.65
N SER A 5 -26.90 -0.42 -1.59
CA SER A 5 -25.86 0.03 -2.51
C SER A 5 -24.64 -0.86 -2.35
N VAL A 6 -24.44 -1.80 -3.28
CA VAL A 6 -23.14 -2.42 -3.51
C VAL A 6 -22.29 -1.38 -4.24
N ALA A 7 -21.78 -0.41 -3.47
CA ALA A 7 -20.81 0.58 -3.92
C ALA A 7 -19.43 0.17 -3.38
N THR A 8 -18.93 -0.99 -3.82
CA THR A 8 -17.73 -1.63 -3.27
C THR A 8 -16.42 -1.25 -3.96
N ALA A 9 -16.42 -0.19 -4.79
CA ALA A 9 -15.18 0.48 -5.20
C ALA A 9 -14.99 1.75 -4.38
N ALA A 10 -13.92 1.83 -3.57
CA ALA A 10 -13.62 3.06 -2.84
C ALA A 10 -13.37 4.23 -3.80
N ASN A 11 -13.87 5.42 -3.45
CA ASN A 11 -13.54 6.66 -4.16
C ASN A 11 -12.00 6.82 -4.20
N PRO A 12 -11.37 6.88 -5.39
CA PRO A 12 -9.92 7.02 -5.55
C PRO A 12 -9.31 8.13 -4.70
N GLN A 13 -9.96 9.30 -4.63
CA GLN A 13 -9.44 10.42 -3.85
C GLN A 13 -9.56 10.16 -2.34
N ALA A 14 -10.67 9.57 -1.89
CA ALA A 14 -10.86 9.23 -0.49
C ALA A 14 -9.82 8.20 -0.01
N LEU A 15 -9.39 7.27 -0.87
CA LEU A 15 -8.28 6.36 -0.57
C LEU A 15 -6.97 7.13 -0.39
N VAL A 16 -6.62 8.00 -1.34
CA VAL A 16 -5.39 8.81 -1.29
C VAL A 16 -5.34 9.65 -0.01
N ASP A 17 -6.44 10.34 0.32
CA ASP A 17 -6.53 11.22 1.48
C ASP A 17 -6.44 10.45 2.82
N ARG A 18 -6.86 9.19 2.84
CA ARG A 18 -6.90 8.36 4.06
C ARG A 18 -5.57 7.67 4.36
N LEU A 19 -4.77 7.42 3.33
CA LEU A 19 -3.51 6.70 3.44
C LEU A 19 -2.43 7.54 4.15
N PRO A 20 -1.53 6.91 4.95
CA PRO A 20 -0.54 7.63 5.73
C PRO A 20 0.52 8.30 4.85
N ALA A 21 1.14 9.37 5.33
CA ALA A 21 2.38 9.87 4.73
C ALA A 21 3.48 8.78 4.76
N ALA A 22 4.48 8.89 3.89
CA ALA A 22 5.61 7.96 3.88
C ALA A 22 6.45 8.16 5.16
N PRO A 23 6.68 7.10 5.97
CA PRO A 23 7.56 7.21 7.13
C PRO A 23 9.03 7.00 6.74
N GLY A 24 9.96 7.69 7.40
CA GLY A 24 11.40 7.47 7.23
C GLY A 24 11.86 7.60 5.78
N ASP A 25 12.61 6.60 5.31
CA ASP A 25 13.19 6.56 3.96
C ASP A 25 12.21 6.10 2.87
N TRP A 26 10.96 5.84 3.22
CA TRP A 26 9.95 5.54 2.22
C TRP A 26 9.66 6.78 1.38
N GLU A 27 9.53 6.57 0.07
CA GLU A 27 9.01 7.55 -0.87
C GLU A 27 7.57 7.19 -1.22
N ARG A 28 6.65 8.17 -1.16
CA ARG A 28 5.26 7.99 -1.57
C ARG A 28 5.00 8.63 -2.92
N TYR A 29 4.31 7.89 -3.77
CA TYR A 29 3.90 8.27 -5.11
C TYR A 29 2.40 8.10 -5.24
N ASP A 30 1.70 9.21 -5.47
CA ASP A 30 0.27 9.21 -5.75
C ASP A 30 0.08 9.16 -7.27
N GLU A 31 -0.26 7.99 -7.79
CA GLU A 31 -0.42 7.71 -9.20
C GLU A 31 -1.86 7.97 -9.66
N SER A 32 -2.03 8.21 -10.96
CA SER A 32 -3.36 8.39 -11.56
C SER A 32 -4.29 7.20 -11.28
N GLY A 33 -5.58 7.48 -11.05
CA GLY A 33 -6.59 6.45 -10.75
C GLY A 33 -6.67 6.03 -9.27
N GLY A 34 -6.05 6.79 -8.36
CA GLY A 34 -6.08 6.54 -6.91
C GLY A 34 -5.17 5.41 -6.45
N VAL A 35 -4.17 5.07 -7.26
CA VAL A 35 -3.14 4.12 -6.86
C VAL A 35 -2.10 4.89 -6.05
N VAL A 36 -1.75 4.39 -4.88
CA VAL A 36 -0.67 4.95 -4.06
C VAL A 36 0.44 3.92 -3.95
N GLU A 37 1.67 4.31 -4.28
CA GLU A 37 2.84 3.45 -4.14
C GLU A 37 3.78 4.02 -3.09
N TYR A 38 4.17 3.19 -2.13
CA TYR A 38 5.30 3.43 -1.25
C TYR A 38 6.47 2.63 -1.77
N ARG A 39 7.62 3.27 -1.97
CA ARG A 39 8.85 2.64 -2.46
C ARG A 39 9.97 2.91 -1.47
N LEU A 40 10.69 1.85 -1.09
CA LEU A 40 11.94 1.99 -0.36
C LEU A 40 13.08 1.81 -1.38
N PRO A 41 13.88 2.85 -1.67
CA PRO A 41 14.88 2.78 -2.72
C PRO A 41 15.98 1.74 -2.39
N ASN A 42 16.61 1.20 -3.43
CA ASN A 42 17.83 0.40 -3.30
C ASN A 42 18.89 1.02 -4.21
N GLY A 43 19.99 1.51 -3.62
CA GLY A 43 21.10 2.09 -4.38
C GLY A 43 21.88 1.08 -5.23
N GLU A 44 21.73 -0.22 -4.94
CA GLU A 44 22.55 -1.29 -5.51
C GLU A 44 21.83 -2.04 -6.65
N SER A 45 20.54 -1.81 -6.88
CA SER A 45 19.76 -2.56 -7.86
C SER A 45 18.73 -1.69 -8.58
N ALA A 46 18.41 -2.04 -9.82
CA ALA A 46 17.34 -1.38 -10.58
C ALA A 46 15.94 -1.58 -9.98
N CYS A 47 15.77 -2.54 -9.08
CA CYS A 47 14.54 -2.77 -8.32
C CYS A 47 14.59 -2.04 -6.98
N THR A 48 13.45 -1.54 -6.49
CA THR A 48 13.36 -0.99 -5.12
C THR A 48 13.64 -2.10 -4.10
N ALA A 49 14.19 -1.75 -2.94
CA ALA A 49 14.42 -2.73 -1.86
C ALA A 49 13.09 -3.38 -1.47
N THR A 50 12.04 -2.56 -1.38
CA THR A 50 10.66 -3.01 -1.22
C THR A 50 9.69 -2.02 -1.86
N LYS A 51 8.47 -2.46 -2.11
CA LYS A 51 7.37 -1.61 -2.57
C LYS A 51 6.03 -2.10 -2.02
N VAL A 52 5.20 -1.17 -1.57
CA VAL A 52 3.80 -1.40 -1.21
C VAL A 52 2.92 -0.58 -2.16
N ALA A 53 2.12 -1.25 -2.98
CA ALA A 53 1.16 -0.61 -3.87
C ALA A 53 -0.27 -0.81 -3.35
N VAL A 54 -0.98 0.29 -3.15
CA VAL A 54 -2.36 0.33 -2.65
C VAL A 54 -3.26 0.79 -3.77
N ARG A 55 -4.32 0.05 -4.08
CA ARG A 55 -5.20 0.31 -5.21
C ARG A 55 -6.66 0.24 -4.77
N PRO A 56 -7.56 1.08 -5.30
CA PRO A 56 -8.99 0.89 -5.08
C PRO A 56 -9.41 -0.44 -5.70
N GLY A 57 -10.29 -1.19 -5.03
CA GLY A 57 -10.80 -2.48 -5.50
C GLY A 57 -11.88 -2.35 -6.56
N ILE A 58 -11.60 -1.65 -7.66
CA ILE A 58 -12.56 -1.28 -8.71
C ILE A 58 -13.23 -2.50 -9.38
N LEU A 59 -12.58 -3.67 -9.32
CA LEU A 59 -13.02 -4.91 -9.96
C LEU A 59 -13.43 -6.01 -8.96
N SER A 60 -13.55 -5.67 -7.67
CA SER A 60 -13.85 -6.63 -6.59
C SER A 60 -14.92 -6.09 -5.65
N ASP A 61 -15.50 -6.97 -4.83
CA ASP A 61 -16.34 -6.55 -3.70
C ASP A 61 -15.53 -5.93 -2.55
N ALA A 62 -14.20 -5.97 -2.61
CA ALA A 62 -13.32 -5.31 -1.66
C ALA A 62 -13.11 -3.83 -2.02
N ALA A 63 -13.02 -2.97 -1.00
CA ALA A 63 -12.78 -1.54 -1.18
C ALA A 63 -11.35 -1.22 -1.64
N VAL A 64 -10.36 -1.98 -1.18
CA VAL A 64 -8.92 -1.74 -1.42
C VAL A 64 -8.15 -3.03 -1.60
N ARG A 65 -7.16 -3.03 -2.49
CA ARG A 65 -6.15 -4.08 -2.62
C ARG A 65 -4.77 -3.53 -2.32
N LEU A 66 -4.02 -4.24 -1.48
CA LEU A 66 -2.62 -3.96 -1.14
C LEU A 66 -1.75 -5.04 -1.78
N VAL A 67 -0.71 -4.65 -2.51
CA VAL A 67 0.26 -5.56 -3.15
C VAL A 67 1.66 -5.22 -2.65
N ARG A 68 2.39 -6.23 -2.22
CA ARG A 68 3.77 -6.11 -1.71
C ARG A 68 4.75 -6.69 -2.71
N LYS A 69 5.88 -6.01 -2.87
CA LYS A 69 7.02 -6.44 -3.67
C LYS A 69 8.28 -6.30 -2.83
N ARG A 70 9.20 -7.26 -2.92
CA ARG A 70 10.53 -7.20 -2.30
C ARG A 70 11.58 -7.44 -3.37
N GLY A 71 12.48 -6.48 -3.59
CA GLY A 71 13.29 -6.46 -4.79
C GLY A 71 12.42 -6.57 -6.04
N CYS A 72 12.81 -7.45 -6.94
CA CYS A 72 12.05 -7.70 -8.18
C CYS A 72 10.90 -8.73 -8.02
N SER A 73 10.65 -9.25 -6.81
CA SER A 73 9.72 -10.37 -6.58
C SER A 73 8.42 -9.95 -5.91
N ASP A 74 7.33 -10.68 -6.19
CA ASP A 74 6.07 -10.60 -5.45
C ASP A 74 6.21 -11.09 -4.02
N ALA A 75 5.73 -10.29 -3.07
CA ALA A 75 5.75 -10.57 -1.64
C ALA A 75 4.32 -10.67 -1.05
N GLY A 76 3.33 -10.93 -1.89
CA GLY A 76 1.95 -11.18 -1.49
C GLY A 76 1.01 -10.00 -1.70
N SER A 77 -0.29 -10.24 -1.45
CA SER A 77 -1.32 -9.21 -1.54
C SER A 77 -2.48 -9.49 -0.61
N ASP A 78 -3.10 -8.43 -0.10
CA ASP A 78 -4.28 -8.49 0.75
C ASP A 78 -5.40 -7.63 0.17
N THR A 79 -6.64 -7.93 0.55
CA THR A 79 -7.83 -7.17 0.19
C THR A 79 -8.54 -6.71 1.45
N PHE A 80 -9.07 -5.49 1.43
CA PHE A 80 -9.75 -4.87 2.57
C PHE A 80 -11.09 -4.31 2.13
N ASP A 81 -12.11 -4.54 2.97
CA ASP A 81 -13.47 -4.06 2.71
C ASP A 81 -13.69 -2.62 3.22
N SER A 82 -12.69 -2.01 3.87
CA SER A 82 -12.73 -0.63 4.33
C SER A 82 -11.42 0.12 4.10
N LEU A 83 -11.54 1.43 3.86
CA LEU A 83 -10.40 2.34 3.74
C LEU A 83 -9.59 2.41 5.03
N ASP A 84 -10.27 2.39 6.18
CA ASP A 84 -9.63 2.48 7.50
C ASP A 84 -8.76 1.25 7.77
N ALA A 85 -9.28 0.04 7.51
CA ALA A 85 -8.52 -1.19 7.71
C ALA A 85 -7.32 -1.26 6.76
N ALA A 86 -7.49 -0.79 5.52
CA ALA A 86 -6.39 -0.69 4.56
C ALA A 86 -5.31 0.30 5.04
N ALA A 87 -5.68 1.50 5.48
CA ALA A 87 -4.74 2.51 5.96
C ALA A 87 -3.95 2.03 7.19
N ASP A 88 -4.63 1.36 8.13
CA ASP A 88 -3.98 0.78 9.29
C ASP A 88 -3.01 -0.35 8.91
N ALA A 89 -3.39 -1.20 7.95
CA ALA A 89 -2.52 -2.27 7.46
C ALA A 89 -1.29 -1.72 6.73
N VAL A 90 -1.47 -0.70 5.87
CA VAL A 90 -0.37 0.00 5.21
C VAL A 90 0.57 0.59 6.25
N SER A 91 0.05 1.33 7.23
CA SER A 91 0.87 1.93 8.28
C SER A 91 1.71 0.88 9.01
N ARG A 92 1.10 -0.24 9.43
CA ARG A 92 1.83 -1.34 10.08
C ARG A 92 2.91 -1.94 9.19
N GLU A 93 2.61 -2.18 7.93
CA GLU A 93 3.57 -2.76 6.98
C GLU A 93 4.78 -1.85 6.77
N LEU A 94 4.57 -0.55 6.55
CA LEU A 94 5.67 0.40 6.32
C LEU A 94 6.64 0.45 7.51
N HIS A 95 6.10 0.50 8.74
CA HIS A 95 6.91 0.49 9.95
C HIS A 95 7.58 -0.87 10.20
N HIS A 96 6.88 -1.98 9.91
CA HIS A 96 7.45 -3.31 10.03
C HIS A 96 8.68 -3.49 9.14
N VAL A 97 8.59 -3.03 7.89
CA VAL A 97 9.72 -3.13 6.96
C VAL A 97 10.88 -2.23 7.37
N LEU A 98 10.62 -0.98 7.80
CA LEU A 98 11.71 -0.12 8.31
C LEU A 98 12.43 -0.79 9.48
N ALA A 99 11.69 -1.28 10.47
CA ALA A 99 12.28 -1.96 11.62
C ALA A 99 13.08 -3.22 11.22
N ALA A 100 12.67 -3.93 10.17
CA ALA A 100 13.40 -5.08 9.65
C ALA A 100 14.68 -4.66 8.91
N VAL A 101 14.66 -3.58 8.14
CA VAL A 101 15.84 -3.06 7.42
C VAL A 101 16.87 -2.49 8.40
N ASP A 102 16.43 -1.72 9.39
CA ASP A 102 17.29 -1.17 10.44
C ASP A 102 17.96 -2.27 11.28
N GLY A 103 17.26 -3.39 11.49
CA GLY A 103 17.77 -4.55 12.23
C GLY A 103 18.71 -5.47 11.45
N ASP A 104 18.69 -5.41 10.11
CA ASP A 104 19.54 -6.23 9.21
C ASP A 104 20.88 -5.53 8.87
N GLN A 105 21.03 -4.24 9.20
CA GLN A 105 22.33 -3.57 9.07
C GLN A 105 23.33 -4.14 10.11
N PRO A 106 24.44 -4.77 9.69
CA PRO A 106 25.51 -5.10 10.62
C PRO A 106 26.10 -3.79 11.17
N GLN A 107 26.26 -3.72 12.50
CA GLN A 107 27.06 -2.67 13.14
C GLN A 107 28.53 -2.72 12.67
#